data_AF-A0A7J4HTL0-F1
#
_entry.id   AF-A0A7J4HTL0-F1
#
_cell.length_a   1.000
_cell.length_b   1.000
_cell.length_c   1.000
_cell.angle_alpha   90.00
_cell.angle_beta   90.00
_cell.angle_gamma   90.00
#
_symmetry.space_group_name_H-M   'P 1'
#
loop_
_entity.id
_entity.type
_entity.pdbx_description
1 polymer ?
#
loop_
_entity_poly.entity_id
_entity_poly.type
_entity_poly.pdbx_seq_one_letter_code
_entity_poly.pdbx_strand_id
1 'polypeptide(L)'
;METLRVWIVLNIALSLIAVILLLNFLEVELPSVGSARYFLNPEPPRCMVNWQSEFTEWDDLDKCCLEARKQLQCTKEQRFIEGKEVNWHCQTGSGKVLTYWLNTKAYLYCQQQPVWG
;
A
#
# COMPACT_ATOMS: atom_id res chain seq x y z
N MET A 1 -38.52 19.95 -24.27
CA MET A 1 -37.90 18.94 -23.36
C MET A 1 -36.39 18.81 -23.58
N GLU A 2 -35.90 18.91 -24.82
CA GLU A 2 -34.49 18.75 -25.15
C GLU A 2 -33.58 19.87 -24.61
N THR A 3 -34.03 21.12 -24.66
CA THR A 3 -33.28 22.28 -24.16
C THR A 3 -32.99 22.20 -22.66
N LEU A 4 -33.93 21.70 -21.84
CA LEU A 4 -33.76 21.54 -20.41
C LEU A 4 -32.63 20.54 -20.08
N ARG A 5 -32.54 19.43 -20.84
CA ARG A 5 -31.47 18.44 -20.67
C ARG A 5 -30.09 19.02 -21.00
N VAL A 6 -30.01 19.83 -22.05
CA VAL A 6 -28.75 20.49 -22.45
C VAL A 6 -28.26 21.43 -21.34
N TRP A 7 -29.15 22.23 -20.75
CA TRP A 7 -28.80 23.13 -19.64
C TRP A 7 -28.36 22.37 -18.38
N ILE A 8 -29.01 21.25 -18.06
CA ILE A 8 -28.61 20.42 -16.92
C ILE A 8 -27.21 19.84 -17.14
N VAL A 9 -26.93 19.29 -18.33
CA VAL A 9 -25.62 18.72 -18.67
C VAL A 9 -24.53 19.80 -18.61
N LEU A 10 -24.80 20.99 -19.15
CA LEU A 10 -23.87 22.12 -19.11
C LEU A 10 -23.56 22.55 -17.68
N ASN A 11 -24.56 22.65 -16.81
CA ASN A 11 -24.36 23.02 -15.41
C ASN A 11 -23.55 21.97 -14.65
N ILE A 12 -23.79 20.67 -14.89
CA ILE A 12 -23.00 19.59 -14.29
C ILE A 12 -21.56 19.62 -14.81
N ALA A 13 -21.36 19.84 -16.09
CA ALA A 13 -20.01 19.96 -16.66
C ALA A 13 -19.26 21.18 -16.10
N LEU A 14 -19.94 22.33 -15.99
CA LEU A 14 -19.36 23.54 -15.41
C LEU A 14 -19.00 23.34 -13.93
N SER A 15 -19.86 22.70 -13.15
CA SER A 15 -19.59 22.45 -11.74
C SER A 15 -18.41 21.50 -11.56
N LEU A 16 -18.32 20.45 -12.39
CA LEU A 16 -17.18 19.52 -12.38
C LEU A 16 -15.87 20.24 -12.70
N ILE A 17 -15.86 21.07 -13.76
CA ILE A 17 -14.68 21.85 -14.15
C ILE A 17 -14.28 22.83 -13.04
N ALA A 18 -15.24 23.51 -12.42
CA ALA A 18 -14.98 24.43 -11.32
C ALA A 18 -14.33 23.72 -10.12
N VAL A 19 -14.78 22.50 -9.78
CA VAL A 19 -14.18 21.69 -8.71
C VAL A 19 -12.75 21.28 -9.08
N ILE A 20 -12.50 20.83 -10.31
CA ILE A 20 -11.15 20.45 -10.76
C ILE A 20 -10.19 21.64 -10.70
N LEU A 21 -10.63 22.82 -11.16
CA LEU A 21 -9.83 24.04 -11.11
C LEU A 21 -9.55 24.47 -9.67
N LEU A 22 -10.52 24.32 -8.76
CA LEU A 22 -10.35 24.64 -7.35
C LEU A 22 -9.35 23.68 -6.66
N LEU A 23 -9.40 22.39 -6.98
CA LEU A 23 -8.40 21.42 -6.50
C LEU A 23 -7.00 21.74 -7.03
N ASN A 24 -6.90 22.15 -8.29
CA ASN A 24 -5.63 22.57 -8.89
C ASN A 24 -5.08 23.85 -8.26
N PHE A 25 -5.94 24.84 -7.99
CA PHE A 25 -5.56 26.10 -7.34
C PHE A 25 -5.05 25.90 -5.90
N LEU A 26 -5.59 24.92 -5.19
CA LEU A 26 -5.18 24.58 -3.84
C LEU A 26 -3.93 23.70 -3.78
N GLU A 27 -3.26 23.44 -4.92
CA GLU A 27 -2.11 22.54 -5.03
C GLU A 27 -2.36 21.17 -4.36
N VAL A 28 -3.60 20.69 -4.41
CA VAL A 28 -3.95 19.40 -3.82
C VAL A 28 -3.33 18.32 -4.71
N GLU A 29 -2.19 17.79 -4.28
CA GLU A 29 -1.61 16.60 -4.87
C GLU A 29 -2.61 15.45 -4.71
N LEU A 30 -3.14 14.96 -5.83
CA LEU A 30 -4.00 13.79 -5.80
C LEU A 30 -3.15 12.59 -5.35
N PRO A 31 -3.50 11.92 -4.23
CA PRO A 31 -2.74 10.78 -3.76
C PRO A 31 -2.75 9.69 -4.84
N SER A 32 -1.59 9.07 -5.06
CA SER A 32 -1.53 7.88 -5.92
C SER A 32 -2.45 6.78 -5.38
N VAL A 33 -2.92 5.90 -6.26
CA VAL A 33 -3.79 4.77 -5.85
C VAL A 33 -3.11 3.92 -4.75
N GLY A 34 -1.78 3.85 -4.75
CA GLY A 34 -0.99 3.16 -3.72
C GLY A 34 -1.02 3.85 -2.35
N SER A 35 -0.88 5.18 -2.30
CA SER A 35 -0.95 5.92 -1.04
C SER A 35 -2.38 5.96 -0.50
N ALA A 36 -3.39 6.12 -1.35
CA ALA A 36 -4.79 6.03 -0.95
C ALA A 36 -5.11 4.67 -0.30
N ARG A 37 -4.62 3.56 -0.87
CA ARG A 37 -4.78 2.22 -0.28
C ARG A 37 -4.06 2.04 1.05
N TYR A 38 -2.91 2.70 1.26
CA TYR A 38 -2.20 2.68 2.53
C TYR A 38 -2.99 3.41 3.63
N PHE A 39 -3.51 4.61 3.34
CA PHE A 39 -4.28 5.41 4.29
C PHE A 39 -5.62 4.79 4.66
N LEU A 40 -6.29 4.13 3.71
CA LEU A 40 -7.61 3.52 3.93
C LEU A 40 -7.55 2.18 4.65
N ASN A 41 -6.35 1.59 4.84
CA ASN A 41 -6.21 0.29 5.49
C ASN A 41 -6.15 0.47 7.03
N PRO A 42 -7.16 0.03 7.79
CA PRO A 42 -7.29 0.31 9.22
C PRO A 42 -6.30 -0.48 10.08
N GLU A 43 -5.72 -1.56 9.56
CA GLU A 43 -4.77 -2.38 10.31
C GLU A 43 -3.45 -1.63 10.56
N PRO A 44 -2.75 -1.88 11.68
CA PRO A 44 -1.38 -1.42 11.84
C PRO A 44 -0.46 -2.14 10.83
N PRO A 45 0.60 -1.49 10.33
CA PRO A 45 1.59 -2.19 9.51
C PRO A 45 2.29 -3.25 10.36
N ARG A 46 2.48 -4.45 9.81
CA ARG A 46 3.11 -5.58 10.51
C ARG A 46 4.15 -6.25 9.63
N CYS A 47 5.27 -6.60 10.26
CA CYS A 47 6.32 -7.39 9.66
C CYS A 47 6.70 -8.54 10.60
N MET A 48 6.72 -9.75 10.06
CA MET A 48 7.18 -10.94 10.77
C MET A 48 8.34 -11.57 10.03
N VAL A 49 9.43 -11.79 10.74
CA VAL A 49 10.60 -12.49 10.23
C VAL A 49 10.49 -13.95 10.61
N ASN A 50 10.68 -14.84 9.64
CA ASN A 50 10.71 -16.28 9.84
C ASN A 50 12.14 -16.80 9.64
N TRP A 51 12.65 -17.49 10.66
CA TRP A 51 13.86 -18.29 10.56
C TRP A 51 13.62 -19.67 11.14
N GLN A 52 13.80 -20.72 10.33
CA GLN A 52 13.68 -22.12 10.76
C GLN A 52 12.34 -22.45 11.48
N SER A 53 11.24 -21.83 11.08
CA SER A 53 9.89 -21.97 11.69
C SER A 53 9.66 -21.17 12.96
N GLU A 54 10.65 -20.38 13.39
CA GLU A 54 10.46 -19.37 14.44
C GLU A 54 10.07 -18.05 13.80
N PHE A 55 8.97 -17.47 14.29
CA PHE A 55 8.48 -16.18 13.85
C PHE A 55 8.82 -15.13 14.90
N THR A 56 9.28 -13.97 14.44
CA THR A 56 9.53 -12.81 15.31
C THR A 56 8.92 -11.59 14.65
N GLU A 57 8.02 -10.89 15.35
CA GLU A 57 7.51 -9.61 14.87
C GLU A 57 8.60 -8.55 15.04
N TRP A 58 8.83 -7.77 13.98
CA TRP A 58 9.71 -6.62 14.01
C TRP A 58 8.86 -5.35 14.03
N ASP A 59 8.95 -4.59 15.11
CA ASP A 59 8.26 -3.30 15.26
C ASP A 59 8.94 -2.18 14.44
N ASP A 60 10.23 -2.35 14.13
CA ASP A 60 11.00 -1.44 13.28
C ASP A 60 10.72 -1.73 11.79
N LEU A 61 9.68 -1.05 11.29
CA LEU A 61 9.19 -1.25 9.93
C LEU A 61 10.21 -0.82 8.87
N ASP A 62 11.05 0.19 9.15
CA ASP A 62 12.06 0.68 8.20
C ASP A 62 13.14 -0.38 7.99
N LYS A 63 13.67 -0.97 9.07
CA LYS A 63 14.60 -2.08 8.99
C LYS A 63 13.97 -3.28 8.29
N CYS A 64 12.74 -3.63 8.65
CA CYS A 64 12.06 -4.73 7.98
C CYS A 64 11.91 -4.48 6.48
N CYS A 65 11.49 -3.29 6.06
CA CYS A 65 11.33 -2.97 4.65
C CYS A 65 12.65 -3.06 3.88
N LEU A 66 13.74 -2.57 4.48
CA LEU A 66 15.06 -2.67 3.87
C LEU A 66 15.46 -4.13 3.63
N GLU A 67 15.22 -5.01 4.62
CA GLU A 67 15.58 -6.42 4.48
C GLU A 67 14.60 -7.23 3.61
N ALA A 68 13.30 -6.94 3.68
CA ALA A 68 12.29 -7.58 2.85
C ALA A 68 12.46 -7.24 1.37
N ARG A 69 12.91 -6.02 1.04
CA ARG A 69 13.20 -5.60 -0.34
C ARG A 69 14.49 -6.16 -0.90
N LYS A 70 15.45 -6.56 -0.05
CA LYS A 70 16.62 -7.33 -0.49
C LYS A 70 16.25 -8.71 -0.99
N GLN A 71 15.04 -9.19 -0.70
CA GLN A 71 14.59 -10.49 -1.16
C GLN A 71 14.31 -10.51 -2.66
N LEU A 72 14.70 -11.59 -3.35
CA LEU A 72 14.51 -11.72 -4.80
C LEU A 72 13.04 -11.85 -5.22
N GLN A 73 12.19 -12.36 -4.33
CA GLN A 73 10.80 -12.64 -4.64
C GLN A 73 9.89 -12.21 -3.49
N CYS A 74 8.81 -11.48 -3.80
CA CYS A 74 7.70 -11.20 -2.89
C CYS A 74 6.39 -11.62 -3.54
N THR A 75 5.74 -12.64 -3.00
CA THR A 75 4.46 -13.18 -3.51
C THR A 75 3.32 -12.88 -2.55
N LYS A 76 2.13 -12.65 -3.10
CA LYS A 76 0.93 -12.48 -2.29
C LYS A 76 0.50 -13.86 -1.77
N GLU A 77 0.52 -14.02 -0.45
CA GLU A 77 0.16 -15.25 0.25
C GLU A 77 -0.52 -14.87 1.57
N GLN A 78 -1.80 -15.20 1.71
CA GLN A 78 -2.57 -14.85 2.91
C GLN A 78 -2.39 -15.93 3.97
N ARG A 79 -1.90 -15.53 5.15
CA ARG A 79 -1.65 -16.42 6.28
C ARG A 79 -1.94 -15.72 7.59
N PHE A 80 -2.32 -16.50 8.60
CA PHE A 80 -2.38 -16.06 9.98
C PHE A 80 -1.19 -16.64 10.74
N ILE A 81 -0.39 -15.78 11.35
CA ILE A 81 0.75 -16.16 12.18
C ILE A 81 0.49 -15.54 13.55
N GLU A 82 0.44 -16.36 14.60
CA GLU A 82 0.17 -15.89 15.98
C GLU A 82 -1.09 -15.01 16.10
N GLY A 83 -2.13 -15.32 15.33
CA GLY A 83 -3.39 -14.57 15.32
C GLY A 83 -3.36 -13.24 14.55
N LYS A 84 -2.26 -12.94 13.86
CA LYS A 84 -2.09 -11.72 13.05
C LYS A 84 -2.09 -12.07 11.57
N GLU A 85 -2.81 -11.29 10.77
CA GLU A 85 -2.88 -11.47 9.32
C GLU A 85 -1.62 -10.93 8.63
N VAL A 86 -1.06 -11.73 7.74
CA VAL A 86 -0.01 -11.35 6.79
C VAL A 86 -0.45 -11.76 5.39
N ASN A 87 -0.10 -10.96 4.38
CA ASN A 87 -0.61 -11.11 3.01
C ASN A 87 0.49 -11.25 1.96
N TRP A 88 1.74 -11.03 2.33
CA TRP A 88 2.88 -11.00 1.44
C TRP A 88 4.02 -11.78 2.06
N HIS A 89 4.62 -12.64 1.27
CA HIS A 89 5.76 -13.47 1.65
C HIS A 89 6.95 -13.14 0.74
N CYS A 90 8.02 -12.64 1.35
CA CYS A 90 9.25 -12.23 0.69
C CYS A 90 10.40 -13.17 1.06
N GLN A 91 11.07 -13.76 0.06
CA GLN A 91 12.14 -14.74 0.27
C GLN A 91 13.17 -14.74 -0.88
N THR A 92 14.37 -15.21 -0.57
CA THR A 92 15.45 -15.45 -1.55
C THR A 92 15.81 -16.93 -1.55
N GLY A 93 15.17 -17.69 -2.43
CA GLY A 93 15.41 -19.13 -2.58
C GLY A 93 14.49 -20.01 -1.73
N SER A 94 14.81 -21.30 -1.68
CA SER A 94 14.05 -22.33 -0.96
C SER A 94 14.92 -23.01 0.11
N GLY A 95 14.29 -23.47 1.20
CA GLY A 95 14.96 -24.21 2.29
C GLY A 95 15.19 -23.38 3.56
N LYS A 96 16.39 -23.48 4.15
CA LYS A 96 16.78 -22.74 5.37
C LYS A 96 17.21 -21.31 5.04
N VAL A 97 16.26 -20.52 4.56
CA VAL A 97 16.45 -19.10 4.25
C VAL A 97 15.59 -18.26 5.17
N LEU A 98 16.05 -17.05 5.44
CA LEU A 98 15.30 -16.10 6.24
C LEU A 98 14.23 -15.48 5.36
N THR A 99 12.97 -15.55 5.79
CA THR A 99 11.83 -15.04 5.02
C THR A 99 11.06 -13.99 5.79
N TYR A 100 10.40 -13.09 5.06
CA TYR A 100 9.70 -11.95 5.63
C TYR A 100 8.23 -12.02 5.24
N TRP A 101 7.36 -11.84 6.23
CA TRP A 101 5.91 -11.82 6.07
C TRP A 101 5.40 -10.43 6.39
N LEU A 102 4.74 -9.81 5.43
CA LEU A 102 4.21 -8.45 5.53
C LEU A 102 2.70 -8.49 5.39
N ASN A 103 1.99 -7.72 6.20
CA ASN A 103 0.61 -7.42 5.87
C ASN A 103 0.53 -6.42 4.70
N THR A 104 -0.66 -6.25 4.13
CA THR A 104 -0.85 -5.38 2.97
C THR A 104 -0.35 -3.96 3.22
N LYS A 105 -0.56 -3.42 4.43
CA LYS A 105 -0.14 -2.06 4.76
C LYS A 105 1.37 -1.92 4.86
N ALA A 106 2.06 -2.87 5.51
CA ALA A 106 3.51 -2.90 5.57
C ALA A 106 4.13 -3.04 4.17
N TYR A 107 3.58 -3.90 3.32
CA TYR A 107 4.05 -4.04 1.94
C TYR A 107 3.94 -2.73 1.16
N LEU A 108 2.79 -2.05 1.24
CA LEU A 108 2.59 -0.75 0.58
C LEU A 108 3.54 0.32 1.12
N TYR A 109 3.78 0.33 2.43
CA TYR A 109 4.77 1.22 3.04
C TYR A 109 6.17 0.98 2.43
N CYS A 110 6.61 -0.27 2.36
CA CYS A 110 7.92 -0.62 1.79
C CYS A 110 8.06 -0.21 0.32
N GLN A 111 6.97 -0.22 -0.46
CA GLN A 111 6.99 0.23 -1.86
C GLN A 111 7.12 1.75 -2.03
N GLN A 112 6.69 2.54 -1.05
CA GLN A 112 6.75 4.00 -1.10
C GLN A 112 8.11 4.55 -0.68
N GLN A 113 8.93 3.76 0.02
CA GLN A 113 10.26 4.17 0.48
C GLN A 113 11.27 4.19 -0.67
N PRO A 114 12.14 5.21 -0.77
CA PRO A 114 13.23 5.24 -1.75
C PRO A 114 14.16 4.02 -1.56
N VAL A 115 14.70 3.49 -2.66
CA VAL A 115 15.59 2.31 -2.66
C VAL A 115 16.95 2.64 -2.02
N TRP A 116 17.32 3.92 -2.01
CA TRP A 116 18.59 4.44 -1.50
C TRP A 116 18.26 5.54 -0.48
N GLY A 117 18.49 5.25 0.79
CA GLY A 117 18.62 6.22 1.87
C GLY A 117 20.06 6.25 2.32
#